data_AF-A0A920TWP6-F1
#
_entry.id   AF-A0A920TWP6-F1
#
_cell.length_a   1.000
_cell.length_b   1.000
_cell.length_c   1.000
_cell.angle_alpha   90.00
_cell.angle_beta   90.00
_cell.angle_gamma   90.00
#
_symmetry.space_group_name_H-M   'P 1'
#
loop_
_entity.id
_entity.type
_entity.pdbx_description
1 polymer ?
#
loop_
_entity_poly.entity_id
_entity_poly.type
_entity_poly.pdbx_seq_one_letter_code
_entity_poly.pdbx_strand_id
1 'polypeptide(L)' 'METGRYEEGLGPLTTVVEKYKDYSAAYLLLGKTLEKLSEKKKAIDVYKKGIAAASKKGDLMPLKDMQNRMNQLLHSSP' A
#
# COMPACT_ATOMS: atom_id res chain seq x y z
N MET A 1 -13.04 -14.10 -10.35
CA MET A 1 -12.89 -12.90 -11.20
C MET A 1 -12.55 -11.67 -10.34
N GLU A 2 -11.64 -11.80 -9.36
CA GLU A 2 -11.34 -10.69 -8.45
C GLU A 2 -10.14 -9.85 -8.93
N THR A 3 -9.22 -10.46 -9.69
CA THR A 3 -8.02 -9.81 -10.26
C THR A 3 -8.35 -8.60 -11.11
N GLY A 4 -9.35 -8.68 -11.99
CA GLY A 4 -9.73 -7.57 -12.87
C GLY A 4 -10.10 -6.28 -12.11
N ARG A 5 -10.79 -6.40 -10.97
CA ARG A 5 -11.14 -5.22 -10.14
C ARG A 5 -9.92 -4.58 -9.48
N TYR A 6 -8.94 -5.39 -9.12
CA TYR A 6 -7.68 -4.89 -8.55
C TYR A 6 -6.83 -4.19 -9.62
N GLU A 7 -6.79 -4.73 -10.84
CA GLU A 7 -6.11 -4.10 -11.98
C GLU A 7 -6.72 -2.74 -12.32
N GLU A 8 -8.05 -2.66 -12.41
CA GLU A 8 -8.76 -1.39 -12.64
C GLU A 8 -8.52 -0.37 -11.51
N GLY A 9 -8.39 -0.85 -10.27
CA GLY A 9 -8.13 0.00 -9.10
C GLY A 9 -6.73 0.63 -9.07
N LEU A 10 -5.75 0.07 -9.78
CA LEU A 10 -4.36 0.57 -9.73
C LEU A 10 -4.23 2.01 -10.22
N GLY A 11 -4.85 2.36 -11.35
CA GLY A 11 -4.73 3.69 -11.96
C GLY A 11 -5.24 4.81 -11.04
N PRO A 12 -6.50 4.73 -10.56
CA PRO A 12 -7.06 5.70 -9.62
C PRO A 12 -6.26 5.79 -8.31
N LEU A 13 -5.89 4.65 -7.71
CA LEU A 13 -5.13 4.64 -6.45
C LEU A 13 -3.74 5.26 -6.61
N THR A 14 -3.05 4.96 -7.72
CA THR A 14 -1.76 5.56 -8.05
C THR A 14 -1.89 7.07 -8.18
N THR A 15 -2.89 7.55 -8.91
CA THR A 15 -3.16 8.99 -9.05
C THR A 15 -3.40 9.67 -7.70
N VAL A 16 -4.14 9.02 -6.80
CA VAL A 16 -4.42 9.57 -5.46
C VAL A 16 -3.14 9.69 -4.64
N VAL A 17 -2.30 8.65 -4.58
CA VAL A 17 -1.02 8.75 -3.84
C VAL A 17 -0.03 9.70 -4.49
N GLU A 18 -0.16 9.95 -5.80
CA GLU A 18 0.63 10.95 -6.51
C GLU A 18 0.23 12.38 -6.16
N LYS A 19 -1.08 12.66 -6.11
CA LYS A 19 -1.62 14.00 -5.82
C LYS A 19 -1.68 14.33 -4.33
N TYR A 20 -1.94 13.34 -3.48
CA TYR A 20 -2.21 13.53 -2.06
C TYR A 20 -1.20 12.75 -1.21
N LYS A 21 0.00 13.32 -1.05
CA LYS A 21 1.13 12.65 -0.37
C LYS A 21 0.87 12.31 1.09
N ASP A 22 -0.01 13.05 1.78
CA ASP A 22 -0.37 12.82 3.18
C ASP A 22 -1.61 11.91 3.34
N TYR A 23 -2.11 11.30 2.26
CA TYR A 23 -3.24 10.38 2.32
C TYR A 23 -2.78 8.92 2.55
N SER A 24 -2.30 8.66 3.76
CA SER A 24 -1.92 7.37 4.34
C SER A 24 -2.84 6.19 3.96
N ALA A 25 -4.16 6.36 4.03
CA ALA A 25 -5.12 5.30 3.69
C ALA A 25 -5.05 4.87 2.22
N ALA A 26 -4.75 5.78 1.30
CA ALA A 26 -4.58 5.45 -0.12
C ALA A 26 -3.33 4.61 -0.38
N TYR A 27 -2.23 4.87 0.34
CA TYR A 27 -1.05 4.01 0.28
C TYR A 27 -1.35 2.59 0.78
N LEU A 28 -2.08 2.49 1.90
CA LEU A 28 -2.48 1.18 2.43
C LEU A 28 -3.33 0.40 1.41
N LEU A 29 -4.32 1.05 0.80
CA LEU A 29 -5.19 0.42 -0.17
C LEU A 29 -4.43 0.03 -1.45
N LEU A 30 -3.56 0.91 -1.97
CA LEU A 30 -2.72 0.61 -3.12
C LEU A 30 -1.78 -0.58 -2.87
N GLY A 31 -1.15 -0.64 -1.69
CA GLY A 31 -0.30 -1.77 -1.32
C GLY A 31 -1.08 -3.09 -1.28
N LYS A 32 -2.29 -3.10 -0.69
CA LYS A 32 -3.16 -4.29 -0.66
C LYS A 32 -3.59 -4.73 -2.06
N THR A 33 -3.91 -3.78 -2.93
CA THR A 33 -4.22 -4.05 -4.34
C THR A 33 -3.03 -4.72 -5.04
N LEU A 34 -1.82 -4.21 -4.85
CA LEU A 34 -0.60 -4.80 -5.42
C LEU A 34 -0.31 -6.20 -4.84
N GLU A 35 -0.57 -6.44 -3.55
CA GLU A 35 -0.50 -7.80 -2.97
C GLU A 35 -1.45 -8.77 -3.66
N LYS A 36 -2.70 -8.36 -3.90
CA LYS A 36 -3.71 -9.19 -4.58
C LYS A 36 -3.35 -9.49 -6.04
N LEU A 37 -2.54 -8.64 -6.65
CA LEU A 37 -1.97 -8.83 -7.99
C LEU A 37 -0.63 -9.56 -7.97
N SER A 38 -0.19 -10.09 -6.83
CA SER A 38 1.11 -10.75 -6.65
C SER A 38 2.34 -9.86 -6.90
N GLU A 39 2.16 -8.54 -6.98
CA GLU A 39 3.21 -7.54 -7.20
C GLU A 39 3.92 -7.16 -5.87
N LYS A 40 4.42 -8.16 -5.14
CA LYS A 40 4.93 -8.01 -3.77
C LYS A 40 6.01 -6.93 -3.62
N LYS A 41 6.94 -6.83 -4.58
CA LYS A 41 8.01 -5.81 -4.55
C LYS A 41 7.45 -4.39 -4.60
N LYS A 42 6.45 -4.15 -5.45
CA LYS A 42 5.79 -2.85 -5.55
C LYS A 42 4.96 -2.55 -4.30
N ALA A 43 4.26 -3.54 -3.76
CA ALA A 43 3.52 -3.38 -2.51
C ALA A 43 4.44 -2.92 -1.36
N ILE A 44 5.62 -3.51 -1.22
CA ILE A 44 6.62 -3.12 -0.21
C ILE A 44 7.07 -1.67 -0.40
N ASP A 45 7.36 -1.23 -1.62
CA ASP A 45 7.73 0.17 -1.89
C ASP A 45 6.62 1.16 -1.52
N VAL A 46 5.38 0.84 -1.90
CA VAL A 46 4.19 1.65 -1.56
C VAL A 46 4.01 1.71 -0.05
N TYR A 47 4.15 0.60 0.67
CA TYR A 47 4.05 0.59 2.13
C TYR A 47 5.14 1.41 2.80
N LYS A 48 6.40 1.36 2.33
CA LYS A 48 7.47 2.22 2.85
C LYS A 48 7.11 3.71 2.75
N LYS A 49 6.62 4.14 1.58
CA LYS A 49 6.20 5.53 1.34
C LYS A 49 5.00 5.91 2.23
N GLY A 50 4.01 5.02 2.31
CA GLY A 50 2.83 5.23 3.13
C GLY A 50 3.13 5.32 4.63
N ILE A 51 4.04 4.48 5.14
CA ILE A 51 4.48 4.52 6.54
C ILE A 51 5.13 5.87 6.86
N ALA A 52 5.99 6.39 5.98
CA ALA A 52 6.58 7.72 6.16
C ALA A 52 5.52 8.83 6.20
N ALA A 53 4.55 8.79 5.29
CA ALA A 53 3.44 9.75 5.26
C ALA A 53 2.55 9.66 6.52
N ALA A 54 2.17 8.44 6.91
CA ALA A 54 1.33 8.20 8.09
C ALA A 54 2.05 8.59 9.38
N SER A 55 3.35 8.32 9.49
CA SER A 55 4.16 8.71 10.64
C SER A 55 4.25 10.23 10.78
N LYS A 56 4.47 10.94 9.68
CA LYS A 56 4.52 12.41 9.68
C LYS A 56 3.19 13.03 10.09
N LYS A 57 2.07 12.43 9.67
CA LYS A 57 0.71 12.88 9.97
C LYS A 57 0.23 12.49 11.38
N GLY A 58 0.83 11.48 12.00
CA GLY A 58 0.34 10.88 13.24
C GLY A 58 -0.81 9.89 13.03
N ASP A 59 -0.95 9.33 11.83
CA ASP A 59 -2.04 8.42 11.46
C ASP A 59 -1.69 6.97 11.81
N LEU A 60 -1.87 6.62 13.09
CA LEU A 60 -1.35 5.39 13.69
C LEU A 60 -1.98 4.12 13.12
N MET A 61 -3.25 4.16 12.74
CA MET A 61 -3.98 2.97 12.27
C MET A 61 -3.45 2.46 10.91
N PRO A 62 -3.41 3.24 9.82
CA PRO A 62 -2.83 2.80 8.57
C PRO A 62 -1.32 2.57 8.68
N LEU A 63 -0.60 3.33 9.53
CA LEU A 63 0.81 3.08 9.80
C LEU A 63 1.05 1.65 10.29
N LYS A 64 0.30 1.21 11.31
CA LYS A 64 0.46 -0.13 11.89
C LYS A 64 0.03 -1.22 10.92
N ASP A 65 -1.04 -1.01 10.15
CA ASP A 65 -1.48 -1.98 9.14
C ASP A 65 -0.45 -2.15 8.03
N MET A 66 0.12 -1.05 7.52
CA MET A 66 1.18 -1.09 6.51
C MET A 66 2.45 -1.76 7.03
N GLN A 67 2.86 -1.49 8.27
CA GLN A 67 4.01 -2.16 8.88
C GLN A 67 3.79 -3.67 9.00
N ASN A 68 2.61 -4.09 9.46
CA ASN A 68 2.26 -5.51 9.56
C ASN A 68 2.29 -6.19 8.19
N ARG A 69 1.64 -5.59 7.19
CA ARG A 69 1.61 -6.12 5.82
C ARG A 69 3.01 -6.20 5.21
N MET A 70 3.80 -5.14 5.32
CA MET A 70 5.17 -5.11 4.82
C MET A 70 6.04 -6.17 5.48
N ASN A 71 5.96 -6.34 6.81
CA ASN A 71 6.68 -7.39 7.53
C ASN A 71 6.26 -8.78 7.08
N GLN A 72 4.96 -9.03 6.87
CA GLN A 72 4.50 -10.30 6.33
C GLN A 72 5.12 -10.59 4.95
N LEU A 73 5.15 -9.61 4.05
CA LEU A 73 5.72 -9.78 2.71
C LEU A 73 7.23 -10.04 2.71
N LEU A 74 7.97 -9.41 3.62
CA LEU A 74 9.42 -9.60 3.75
C LEU A 74 9.78 -11.01 4.25
N HIS A 75 9.01 -11.56 5.18
CA HIS A 75 9.25 -12.88 5.76
C HIS A 75 8.52 -14.03 5.04
N SER A 76 7.62 -13.71 4.11
CA SER A 76 6.93 -14.71 3.27
C SER A 76 7.69 -15.04 1.98
N SER A 77 8.97 -14.66 1.90
CA SER A 77 9.86 -15.07 0.80
C SER A 77 10.63 -16.32 1.26
N PRO A 78 10.57 -17.44 0.50
CA PRO A 78 11.23 -18.70 0.85
C PRO A 78 12.75 -18.58 0.89
#